data_AF-A0AAP0B8I8-F1
#
_entry.id   AF-A0AAP0B8I8-F1
#
_cell.length_a   1.000
_cell.length_b   1.000
_cell.length_c   1.000
_cell.angle_alpha   90.00
_cell.angle_beta   90.00
_cell.angle_gamma   90.00
#
_symmetry.space_group_name_H-M   'P 1'
#
loop_
_entity.id
_entity.type
_entity.pdbx_description
1 polymer ?
#
loop_
_entity_poly.entity_id
_entity_poly.type
_entity_poly.pdbx_seq_one_letter_code
_entity_poly.pdbx_strand_id
1 'polypeptide(L)'
;MLGSLTIVVAHHMYSMPPYPYLAIDYGTQLSLFTHHMWISGFLIVGAAAHAAIFMVRDYDPTTRYNDLLDRVAHLTSFTFLTAHLFVSRESFSGMFPSSSPFLRKSEPPGSGTRYYHYRLDN
;
A
#
# COMPACT_ATOMS: atom_id res chain seq x y z
N MET A 1 -5.68 -12.41 -6.21
CA MET A 1 -6.44 -11.69 -7.26
C MET A 1 -7.69 -11.00 -6.73
N LEU A 2 -8.51 -11.68 -5.91
CA LEU A 2 -9.75 -11.07 -5.41
C LEU A 2 -9.52 -9.73 -4.68
N GLY A 3 -8.54 -9.68 -3.78
CA GLY A 3 -8.25 -8.46 -3.01
C GLY A 3 -7.76 -7.27 -3.84
N SER A 4 -7.08 -7.48 -4.98
CA SER A 4 -6.69 -6.37 -5.86
C SER A 4 -7.85 -5.89 -6.73
N LEU A 5 -8.73 -6.80 -7.17
CA LEU A 5 -9.92 -6.45 -7.94
C LEU A 5 -10.89 -5.59 -7.12
N THR A 6 -11.06 -5.87 -5.83
CA THR A 6 -11.92 -5.07 -4.95
C THR A 6 -11.41 -3.63 -4.76
N ILE A 7 -10.08 -3.41 -4.82
CA ILE A 7 -9.48 -2.06 -4.85
C ILE A 7 -9.86 -1.34 -6.15
N VAL A 8 -9.74 -2.04 -7.28
CA VAL A 8 -10.08 -1.47 -8.59
C VAL A 8 -11.56 -1.10 -8.64
N VAL A 9 -12.44 -1.97 -8.14
CA VAL A 9 -13.89 -1.71 -8.06
C VAL A 9 -14.18 -0.46 -7.22
N ALA A 10 -13.54 -0.30 -6.07
CA ALA A 10 -13.73 0.89 -5.23
C ALA A 10 -13.34 2.19 -5.95
N HIS A 11 -12.21 2.19 -6.67
CA HIS A 11 -11.79 3.34 -7.46
C HIS A 11 -12.76 3.63 -8.61
N HIS A 12 -13.26 2.58 -9.28
CA HIS A 12 -14.26 2.74 -10.35
C HIS A 12 -15.59 3.28 -9.83
N MET A 13 -16.10 2.78 -8.71
CA MET A 13 -17.35 3.27 -8.12
C MET A 13 -17.26 4.71 -7.61
N TYR A 14 -16.07 5.12 -7.16
CA TYR A 14 -15.81 6.51 -6.77
C TYR A 14 -15.78 7.44 -7.99
N SER A 15 -15.02 7.10 -9.03
CA SER A 15 -14.82 7.96 -10.20
C SER A 15 -15.95 7.87 -11.25
N MET A 16 -16.68 6.76 -11.28
CA MET A 16 -17.77 6.50 -12.23
C MET A 16 -18.96 5.90 -11.46
N PRO A 17 -19.79 6.73 -10.80
CA PRO A 17 -20.94 6.27 -10.02
C PRO A 17 -21.93 5.49 -10.91
N PRO A 18 -22.10 4.17 -10.70
CA PRO A 18 -22.93 3.34 -11.57
C PRO A 18 -24.43 3.40 -11.22
N TYR A 19 -24.78 3.94 -10.06
CA TYR A 19 -26.15 4.00 -9.56
C TYR A 19 -26.72 5.43 -9.60
N PRO A 20 -28.00 5.61 -10.01
CA PRO A 20 -28.66 6.91 -9.96
C PRO A 20 -28.62 7.53 -8.56
N TYR A 21 -28.41 8.84 -8.47
CA TYR A 21 -28.34 9.62 -7.23
C TYR A 21 -27.16 9.29 -6.28
N LEU A 22 -26.34 8.29 -6.57
CA LEU A 22 -25.16 7.97 -5.76
C LEU A 22 -24.10 9.09 -5.79
N ALA A 23 -24.05 9.86 -6.87
CA ALA A 23 -23.14 10.99 -7.01
C ALA A 23 -23.48 12.19 -6.08
N ILE A 24 -24.70 12.24 -5.54
CA ILE A 24 -25.15 13.31 -4.62
C ILE A 24 -25.26 12.83 -3.17
N ASP A 25 -25.16 11.51 -2.93
CA ASP A 25 -25.11 10.93 -1.58
C ASP A 25 -23.66 10.64 -1.18
N TYR A 26 -23.02 11.66 -0.59
CA TYR A 26 -21.62 11.58 -0.17
C TYR A 26 -21.36 10.53 0.92
N GLY A 27 -22.34 10.27 1.79
CA GLY A 27 -22.19 9.34 2.90
C GLY A 27 -22.08 7.90 2.39
N THR A 28 -22.98 7.52 1.49
CA THR A 28 -22.97 6.20 0.87
C THR A 28 -21.75 6.00 -0.04
N GLN A 29 -21.34 7.02 -0.79
CA GLN A 29 -20.14 6.92 -1.64
C GLN A 29 -18.87 6.67 -0.82
N LEU A 30 -18.67 7.41 0.28
CA LEU A 30 -17.52 7.23 1.17
C LEU A 30 -17.56 5.86 1.88
N SER A 31 -18.75 5.44 2.33
CA SER A 31 -18.93 4.15 2.98
C SER A 31 -18.58 2.99 2.04
N LEU A 32 -19.09 3.01 0.80
CA LEU A 32 -18.78 1.98 -0.20
C LEU A 32 -17.28 1.93 -0.54
N PHE A 33 -16.64 3.10 -0.71
CA PHE A 33 -15.20 3.16 -1.00
C PHE A 33 -14.37 2.56 0.14
N THR A 34 -14.60 3.02 1.38
CA THR A 34 -13.85 2.53 2.55
C THR A 34 -14.12 1.06 2.84
N HIS A 35 -15.36 0.61 2.68
CA HIS A 35 -15.75 -0.80 2.82
C HIS A 35 -14.96 -1.69 1.86
N HIS A 36 -14.93 -1.33 0.57
CA HIS A 36 -14.19 -2.11 -0.44
C HIS A 36 -12.67 -2.04 -0.20
N MET A 37 -12.11 -0.90 0.20
CA MET A 37 -10.69 -0.79 0.56
C MET A 37 -10.31 -1.72 1.72
N TRP A 38 -11.14 -1.79 2.76
CA TRP A 38 -10.85 -2.64 3.92
C TRP A 38 -10.99 -4.13 3.62
N ILE A 39 -12.05 -4.53 2.93
CA ILE A 39 -12.21 -5.93 2.48
C ILE A 39 -11.03 -6.34 1.60
N SER A 40 -10.60 -5.45 0.71
CA SER A 40 -9.41 -5.67 -0.12
C SER A 40 -8.17 -5.95 0.72
N GLY A 41 -7.93 -5.13 1.74
CA GLY A 41 -6.81 -5.28 2.67
C GLY A 41 -6.82 -6.65 3.35
N PHE A 42 -7.98 -7.07 3.88
CA PHE A 42 -8.14 -8.39 4.48
C PHE A 42 -7.84 -9.52 3.49
N LEU A 43 -8.30 -9.41 2.25
CA LEU A 43 -8.06 -10.44 1.23
C LEU A 43 -6.61 -10.50 0.75
N ILE A 44 -5.91 -9.37 0.66
CA ILE A 44 -4.49 -9.33 0.27
C ILE A 44 -3.63 -9.92 1.39
N VAL A 45 -3.80 -9.47 2.63
CA VAL A 45 -3.07 -10.01 3.78
C VAL A 45 -3.42 -11.48 3.99
N GLY A 46 -4.70 -11.84 3.85
CA GLY A 46 -5.16 -13.23 3.91
C GLY A 46 -4.50 -14.11 2.86
N ALA A 47 -4.35 -13.65 1.61
CA ALA A 47 -3.66 -14.41 0.57
C ALA A 47 -2.17 -14.62 0.90
N ALA A 48 -1.50 -13.60 1.43
CA ALA A 48 -0.11 -13.73 1.88
C ALA A 48 0.02 -14.71 3.05
N ALA A 49 -0.91 -14.68 4.01
CA ALA A 49 -0.94 -15.62 5.12
C ALA A 49 -1.16 -17.07 4.66
N HIS A 50 -2.10 -17.31 3.74
CA HIS A 50 -2.31 -18.65 3.17
C HIS A 50 -1.08 -19.14 2.39
N ALA A 51 -0.41 -18.27 1.64
CA ALA A 51 0.83 -18.62 0.94
C ALA A 51 1.96 -19.01 1.92
N ALA A 52 2.10 -18.28 3.04
CA ALA A 52 3.08 -18.62 4.07
C ALA A 52 2.75 -19.95 4.78
N ILE A 53 1.47 -20.21 5.07
CA ILE A 53 1.04 -21.48 5.66
C ILE A 53 1.34 -22.65 4.73
N PHE A 54 1.05 -22.50 3.43
CA PHE A 54 1.37 -23.49 2.41
C PHE A 54 2.87 -23.78 2.36
N MET A 55 3.72 -22.74 2.38
CA MET A 55 5.18 -22.90 2.36
C MET A 55 5.74 -23.62 3.60
N VAL A 56 5.08 -23.52 4.76
CA VAL A 56 5.53 -24.16 6.00
C VAL A 56 5.00 -25.59 6.13
N ARG A 57 3.75 -25.83 5.76
CA ARG A 57 3.06 -27.10 6.05
C ARG A 57 3.03 -28.08 4.89
N ASP A 58 2.81 -27.58 3.67
CA ASP A 58 2.46 -28.43 2.53
C ASP A 58 3.51 -28.39 1.41
N TYR A 59 4.55 -27.57 1.56
CA TYR A 59 5.66 -27.50 0.61
C TYR A 59 6.68 -28.61 0.87
N ASP A 60 6.88 -29.48 -0.11
CA ASP A 60 7.90 -30.53 -0.09
C ASP A 60 8.93 -30.29 -1.21
N PRO A 61 10.19 -29.96 -0.88
CA PRO A 61 11.25 -29.67 -1.86
C PRO A 61 11.69 -30.90 -2.66
N THR A 62 11.35 -32.12 -2.21
CA THR A 62 11.70 -33.36 -2.93
C THR A 62 10.76 -33.64 -4.10
N THR A 63 9.50 -33.19 -4.00
CA THR A 63 8.48 -33.40 -5.05
C THR A 63 8.40 -32.26 -6.07
N ARG A 64 8.93 -31.08 -5.71
CA ARG A 64 8.90 -29.83 -6.50
C ARG A 64 10.29 -29.34 -6.89
N TYR A 65 11.24 -30.27 -7.02
CA TYR A 65 12.65 -29.97 -7.24
C TYR A 65 12.91 -29.22 -8.54
N ASN A 66 13.69 -28.12 -8.47
CA ASN A 66 14.09 -27.27 -9.61
C ASN A 66 12.98 -26.50 -10.35
N ASP A 67 11.75 -26.54 -9.85
CA ASP A 67 10.66 -25.68 -10.35
C ASP A 67 10.89 -24.21 -9.99
N LEU A 68 10.13 -23.30 -10.61
CA LEU A 68 10.25 -21.87 -10.37
C LEU A 68 10.04 -21.50 -8.89
N LEU A 69 9.12 -22.18 -8.20
CA LEU A 69 8.84 -21.94 -6.79
C LEU A 69 9.99 -22.40 -5.89
N ASP A 70 10.62 -23.53 -6.22
CA ASP A 70 11.81 -24.03 -5.51
C ASP A 70 13.02 -23.12 -5.72
N ARG A 71 13.22 -22.61 -6.94
CA ARG A 71 14.25 -21.60 -7.20
C ARG A 71 14.02 -20.32 -6.40
N VAL A 72 12.79 -19.81 -6.37
CA VAL A 72 12.46 -18.62 -5.59
C VAL A 72 12.71 -18.88 -4.10
N ALA A 73 12.28 -20.02 -3.56
CA ALA A 73 12.53 -20.40 -2.17
C ALA A 73 14.05 -20.55 -1.87
N HIS A 74 14.81 -21.19 -2.75
CA HIS A 74 16.25 -21.41 -2.56
C HIS A 74 17.06 -20.11 -2.65
N LEU A 75 16.67 -19.19 -3.53
CA LEU A 75 17.32 -17.87 -3.64
C LEU A 75 17.09 -17.01 -2.39
N THR A 76 16.04 -17.26 -1.61
CA THR A 76 15.64 -16.43 -0.46
C THR A 76 16.54 -16.51 0.79
N SER A 77 17.72 -17.13 0.76
CA SER A 77 18.66 -17.03 1.90
C SER A 77 19.67 -15.88 1.74
N PHE A 78 20.32 -15.76 0.57
CA PHE A 78 21.29 -14.68 0.30
C PHE A 78 20.63 -13.44 -0.34
N THR A 79 19.71 -13.64 -1.28
CA THR A 79 19.02 -12.51 -1.94
C THR A 79 17.92 -11.89 -1.09
N PHE A 80 17.44 -12.59 -0.05
CA PHE A 80 16.44 -12.05 0.87
C PHE A 80 17.00 -10.93 1.73
N LEU A 81 18.25 -11.02 2.22
CA LEU A 81 18.87 -9.92 2.95
C LEU A 81 19.02 -8.70 2.05
N THR A 82 19.47 -8.88 0.81
CA THR A 82 19.59 -7.78 -0.16
C THR A 82 18.24 -7.22 -0.59
N ALA A 83 17.21 -8.06 -0.76
CA ALA A 83 15.86 -7.63 -1.11
C ALA A 83 15.16 -6.92 0.06
N HIS A 84 15.33 -7.41 1.29
CA HIS A 84 14.82 -6.78 2.51
C HIS A 84 15.49 -5.42 2.75
N LEU A 85 16.81 -5.33 2.55
CA LEU A 85 17.55 -4.07 2.60
C LEU A 85 17.13 -3.11 1.47
N PHE A 86 16.86 -3.63 0.26
CA PHE A 86 16.36 -2.83 -0.86
C PHE A 86 14.95 -2.29 -0.58
N VAL A 87 14.01 -3.14 -0.18
CA VAL A 87 12.65 -2.71 0.19
C VAL A 87 12.69 -1.73 1.37
N SER A 88 13.57 -1.95 2.34
CA SER A 88 13.78 -1.02 3.46
C SER A 88 14.34 0.33 3.00
N ARG A 89 15.30 0.32 2.06
CA ARG A 89 15.84 1.54 1.43
C ARG A 89 14.76 2.30 0.68
N GLU A 90 13.97 1.64 -0.17
CA GLU A 90 12.91 2.30 -0.94
C GLU A 90 11.79 2.83 -0.02
N SER A 91 11.43 2.07 1.02
CA SER A 91 10.44 2.49 2.03
C SER A 91 10.92 3.73 2.80
N PHE A 92 12.18 3.74 3.22
CA PHE A 92 12.80 4.88 3.90
C PHE A 92 12.95 6.09 2.97
N SER A 93 13.40 5.86 1.73
CA SER A 93 13.56 6.89 0.70
C SER A 93 12.24 7.54 0.29
N GLY A 94 11.11 6.81 0.33
CA GLY A 94 9.77 7.37 0.08
C GLY A 94 9.18 8.15 1.27
N MET A 95 9.61 7.83 2.50
CA MET A 95 9.02 8.40 3.72
C MET A 95 9.38 9.88 3.93
N PHE A 96 10.65 10.28 3.79
CA PHE A 96 11.06 11.68 4.03
C PHE A 96 10.50 12.68 3.00
N PRO A 97 10.53 12.38 1.69
CA PRO A 97 9.97 13.30 0.69
C PRO A 97 8.44 13.41 0.79
N SER A 98 7.72 12.35 1.17
CA SER A 98 6.26 12.39 1.29
C SER A 98 5.75 13.04 2.59
N SER A 99 6.46 12.85 3.71
CA SER A 99 6.04 13.39 5.02
C SER A 99 6.59 14.79 5.35
N SER A 100 7.73 15.19 4.79
CA SER A 100 8.34 16.50 5.07
C SER A 100 7.47 17.72 4.69
N PRO A 101 6.68 17.72 3.60
CA PRO A 101 5.78 18.84 3.30
C PRO A 101 4.62 18.93 4.30
N PHE A 102 4.16 17.79 4.82
CA PHE A 102 3.12 17.75 5.85
C PHE A 102 3.61 18.35 7.16
N LEU A 103 4.82 17.99 7.61
CA LEU A 103 5.45 18.58 8.79
C LEU A 103 5.64 20.09 8.64
N ARG A 104 6.13 20.57 7.48
CA ARG A 104 6.24 22.01 7.21
C ARG A 104 4.92 22.76 7.27
N LYS A 105 3.82 22.16 6.79
CA LYS A 105 2.49 22.79 6.83
C LYS A 105 1.88 22.80 8.22
N SER A 106 2.29 21.88 9.09
CA SER A 106 1.83 21.77 10.48
C SER A 106 2.48 22.76 11.45
N GLU A 107 3.56 23.44 11.04
CA GLU A 107 4.18 24.49 11.86
C GLU A 107 3.20 25.66 12.09
N PRO A 108 3.17 26.31 13.26
CA PRO A 108 2.27 27.42 13.53
C PRO A 108 2.52 28.61 12.58
N PRO A 109 1.50 29.41 12.25
CA PRO A 109 1.69 30.65 11.49
C PRO A 109 2.58 31.60 12.31
N GLY A 110 3.83 31.75 11.87
CA GLY A 110 4.86 32.50 12.60
C GLY A 110 6.03 31.67 13.16
N SER A 111 6.27 30.44 12.70
CA SER A 111 7.62 29.87 12.78
C SER A 111 8.51 30.53 11.72
N GLY A 112 9.81 30.70 12.01
CA GLY A 112 10.75 31.54 11.27
C GLY A 112 10.76 31.36 9.74
N THR A 113 10.49 30.16 9.22
CA THR A 113 10.41 29.85 7.79
C THR A 113 9.28 30.55 7.05
N ARG A 114 8.12 30.74 7.69
CA ARG A 114 6.99 31.50 7.10
C ARG A 114 7.19 33.01 7.19
N TYR A 115 7.87 33.51 8.24
CA TYR A 115 8.12 34.95 8.39
C TYR A 115 9.06 35.55 7.34
N TYR A 116 10.05 34.79 6.85
CA TYR A 116 10.95 35.30 5.81
C TYR A 116 10.26 35.50 4.47
N HIS A 117 9.27 34.67 4.13
CA HIS A 117 8.48 34.88 2.91
C HIS A 117 7.63 36.16 3.01
N TYR A 118 6.90 36.39 4.11
CA TYR A 118 6.06 37.58 4.24
C TYR A 118 6.82 38.91 4.39
N ARG A 119 8.11 38.90 4.72
CA ARG A 119 8.93 40.13 4.90
C ARG A 119 9.64 40.58 3.63
N LEU A 120 9.79 39.72 2.62
CA LEU A 120 10.42 40.06 1.34
C LEU A 120 9.40 40.56 0.30
N ASP A 121 8.11 40.47 0.61
CA ASP A 121 6.99 40.85 -0.26
C ASP A 121 6.47 42.28 0.01
N ASN A 122 7.18 43.08 0.83
CA ASN A 122 6.89 44.48 1.15
C ASN A 122 8.17 45.32 1.12
#